data_AF-A0A7K1CT97-F1
#
_entry.id   AF-A0A7K1CT97-F1
#
_cell.length_a   1.000
_cell.length_b   1.000
_cell.length_c   1.000
_cell.angle_alpha   90.00
_cell.angle_beta   90.00
_cell.angle_gamma   90.00
#
_symmetry.space_group_name_H-M   'P 1'
#
loop_
_entity.id
_entity.type
_entity.pdbx_description
1 polymer ?
#
loop_
_entity_poly.entity_id
_entity_poly.type
_entity_poly.pdbx_seq_one_letter_code
_entity_poly.pdbx_strand_id
1 'polypeptide(L)'
;MGIAEIWGTITTGVVKGYTYVSPILWIMVLFYIIMMYLPDYITSLQEKQPASKTGRFLLNNLNLVLTIPTVYFICVLLGYTTYGAAISVAVFVLIQIIIYVAHPDVMADYASNEESMSERRAVSSEYSKIYDPITQKPYKVSDYFICSSYKSAIPRYTADGPIVSSEYLKGVIRNGARMIWLDVFRDSLNSTAEPVIAIGDELGNKIFTSNTLSVKDAFDAIVVARNEMEGNSTGDGLKDPLFIFLSLKTGGKRGPENKLAQYIKEKFGNAGLLMPNQYGSQNSVLFDTSITEVLGRVVIMTDRFPVSKSLNEMVNYVVCGSNVLDEADKLGDPKKCVISPAPLGNSKIMLQPIDKLAGSNMDEIFSTGLNSIMVSVPNKPGENYDPARAWFFGTQFVFMHMSIDGDMGDHYRKYMGPMSFCGSSSSDEDFSFKKFSFVVKPTSVDCDKAEVIIGKETRQLRNTVA
;
A
#
# COMPACT_ATOMS: atom_id res chain seq x y z
N MET A 1 8.73 -55.89 8.93
CA MET A 1 10.12 -55.87 8.44
C MET A 1 10.43 -54.46 7.98
N GLY A 2 11.36 -53.78 8.63
CA GLY A 2 11.68 -52.38 8.30
C GLY A 2 12.47 -52.28 7.00
N ILE A 3 12.29 -51.18 6.25
CA ILE A 3 13.03 -50.89 5.01
C ILE A 3 14.56 -51.07 5.18
N ALA A 4 15.07 -50.83 6.40
CA ALA A 4 16.47 -51.04 6.76
C ALA A 4 16.93 -52.52 6.73
N GLU A 5 16.09 -53.48 7.12
CA GLU A 5 16.44 -54.92 7.08
C GLU A 5 16.46 -55.46 5.64
N ILE A 6 15.56 -54.95 4.80
CA ILE A 6 15.55 -55.27 3.36
C ILE A 6 16.82 -54.70 2.70
N TRP A 7 17.20 -53.46 3.03
CA TRP A 7 18.44 -52.83 2.56
C TRP A 7 19.70 -53.57 3.03
N GLY A 8 19.72 -54.05 4.28
CA GLY A 8 20.83 -54.83 4.84
C GLY A 8 21.01 -56.20 4.15
N THR A 9 19.92 -56.85 3.77
CA THR A 9 19.95 -58.18 3.11
C THR A 9 20.39 -58.07 1.64
N ILE A 10 20.00 -57.00 0.95
CA ILE A 10 20.37 -56.76 -0.45
C ILE A 10 21.84 -56.34 -0.58
N THR A 11 22.35 -55.50 0.33
CA THR A 11 23.75 -55.03 0.28
C THR A 11 24.75 -56.13 0.65
N THR A 12 24.41 -57.02 1.58
CA THR A 12 25.31 -58.11 2.00
C THR A 12 25.39 -59.27 0.98
N GLY A 13 24.36 -59.48 0.15
CA GLY A 13 24.41 -60.44 -0.96
C GLY A 13 25.34 -60.03 -2.12
N VAL A 14 25.63 -58.74 -2.27
CA VAL A 14 26.41 -58.19 -3.40
C VAL A 14 27.94 -58.29 -3.17
N VAL A 15 28.40 -58.49 -1.93
CA VAL A 15 29.83 -58.52 -1.60
C VAL A 15 30.52 -59.86 -1.95
N LYS A 16 29.77 -60.88 -2.40
CA LYS A 16 30.36 -62.14 -2.88
C LYS A 16 30.02 -62.42 -4.35
N GLY A 17 30.69 -61.66 -5.21
CA GLY A 17 31.06 -62.10 -6.57
C GLY A 17 29.94 -62.20 -7.60
N TYR A 18 29.39 -61.06 -8.04
CA TYR A 18 28.77 -60.95 -9.36
C TYR A 18 29.04 -59.58 -10.00
N THR A 19 29.25 -59.62 -11.30
CA THR A 19 29.50 -58.53 -12.27
C THR A 19 28.39 -57.48 -12.33
N TYR A 20 28.78 -56.21 -12.56
CA TYR A 20 27.95 -55.04 -12.90
C TYR A 20 26.45 -55.31 -13.11
N VAL A 21 25.66 -55.05 -12.07
CA VAL A 21 24.20 -54.97 -12.20
C VAL A 21 23.88 -53.68 -12.96
N SER A 22 23.30 -53.80 -14.15
CA SER A 22 22.88 -52.66 -14.97
C SER A 22 22.05 -51.66 -14.15
N PRO A 23 22.30 -50.34 -14.24
CA PRO A 23 21.49 -49.31 -13.58
C PRO A 23 19.98 -49.45 -13.85
N ILE A 24 19.62 -50.05 -14.99
CA ILE A 24 18.23 -50.34 -15.37
C ILE A 24 17.59 -51.32 -14.38
N LEU A 25 18.32 -52.35 -13.94
CA LEU A 25 17.80 -53.33 -12.99
C LEU A 25 17.52 -52.69 -11.62
N TRP A 26 18.34 -51.73 -11.21
CA TRP A 26 18.12 -50.95 -9.98
C TRP A 26 16.89 -50.05 -10.07
N ILE A 27 16.66 -49.41 -11.22
CA ILE A 27 15.45 -48.62 -11.46
C ILE A 27 14.21 -49.52 -11.45
N MET A 28 14.30 -50.74 -12.01
CA MET A 28 13.19 -51.71 -11.99
C MET A 28 12.87 -52.18 -10.57
N VAL A 29 13.88 -52.45 -9.75
CA VAL A 29 13.69 -52.83 -8.34
C VAL A 29 13.08 -51.68 -7.54
N LEU A 30 13.54 -50.44 -7.75
CA LEU A 30 12.99 -49.27 -7.09
C LEU A 30 11.53 -49.03 -7.48
N PHE A 31 11.21 -49.12 -8.77
CA PHE A 31 9.85 -48.97 -9.27
C PHE A 31 8.92 -50.06 -8.73
N TYR A 32 9.39 -51.32 -8.69
CA TYR A 32 8.64 -52.42 -8.10
C TYR A 32 8.35 -52.19 -6.62
N ILE A 33 9.34 -51.74 -5.85
CA ILE A 33 9.18 -51.39 -4.43
C ILE A 33 8.14 -50.27 -4.27
N ILE A 34 8.23 -49.19 -5.05
CA ILE A 34 7.25 -48.10 -5.00
C ILE A 34 5.85 -48.65 -5.29
N MET A 35 5.67 -49.42 -6.35
CA MET A 35 4.35 -49.98 -6.71
C MET A 35 3.79 -50.94 -5.65
N MET A 36 4.66 -51.63 -4.90
CA MET A 36 4.24 -52.57 -3.86
C MET A 36 3.79 -51.87 -2.56
N TYR A 37 4.44 -50.76 -2.19
CA TYR A 37 4.15 -50.05 -0.93
C TYR A 37 3.24 -48.83 -1.09
N LEU A 38 3.07 -48.32 -2.31
CA LEU A 38 2.22 -47.16 -2.59
C LEU A 38 0.74 -47.40 -2.24
N PRO A 39 0.14 -48.59 -2.47
CA PRO A 39 -1.24 -48.87 -2.07
C PRO A 39 -1.46 -48.70 -0.55
N ASP A 40 -0.61 -49.32 0.27
CA ASP A 40 -0.71 -49.26 1.73
C ASP A 40 -0.49 -47.84 2.27
N TYR A 41 0.45 -47.10 1.68
CA TYR A 41 0.69 -45.70 2.02
C TYR A 41 -0.54 -44.83 1.71
N ILE A 42 -1.18 -45.04 0.56
CA ILE A 42 -2.40 -44.33 0.18
C ILE A 42 -3.57 -44.71 1.10
N THR A 43 -3.73 -45.97 1.48
CA THR A 43 -4.73 -46.40 2.46
C THR A 43 -4.51 -45.73 3.82
N SER A 44 -3.27 -45.54 4.25
CA SER A 44 -2.96 -44.80 5.49
C SER A 44 -3.29 -43.30 5.42
N LEU A 45 -3.27 -42.71 4.21
CA LEU A 45 -3.69 -41.33 3.97
C LEU A 45 -5.23 -41.20 3.94
N GLN A 46 -5.96 -42.25 3.52
CA GLN A 46 -7.44 -42.28 3.54
C GLN A 46 -8.02 -42.12 4.94
N GLU A 47 -7.37 -42.68 5.97
CA GLU A 47 -7.85 -42.60 7.36
C GLU A 47 -7.64 -41.23 8.02
N LYS A 48 -6.74 -40.38 7.49
CA LYS A 48 -6.29 -39.16 8.18
C LYS A 48 -6.91 -37.86 7.69
N GLN A 49 -7.69 -37.84 6.60
CA GLN A 49 -8.22 -36.61 6.00
C GLN A 49 -9.68 -36.78 5.53
N PRO A 50 -10.62 -35.86 5.86
CA PRO A 50 -11.94 -35.83 5.22
C PRO A 50 -11.77 -35.39 3.76
N ALA A 51 -11.80 -36.36 2.84
CA ALA A 51 -11.49 -36.13 1.43
C ALA A 51 -12.41 -35.08 0.79
N SER A 52 -11.80 -34.00 0.26
CA SER A 52 -12.40 -33.14 -0.75
C SER A 52 -12.85 -33.97 -1.96
N LYS A 53 -13.79 -33.46 -2.76
CA LYS A 53 -14.32 -34.17 -3.95
C LYS A 53 -13.20 -34.60 -4.91
N THR A 54 -12.18 -33.77 -5.07
CA THR A 54 -10.96 -34.05 -5.86
C THR A 54 -10.17 -35.25 -5.32
N GLY A 55 -10.07 -35.37 -3.98
CA GLY A 55 -9.44 -36.52 -3.34
C GLY A 55 -10.17 -37.83 -3.65
N ARG A 56 -11.51 -37.83 -3.55
CA ARG A 56 -12.33 -39.01 -3.91
C ARG A 56 -12.23 -39.37 -5.39
N PHE A 57 -12.06 -38.38 -6.28
CA PHE A 57 -11.90 -38.61 -7.72
C PHE A 57 -10.58 -39.29 -8.09
N LEU A 58 -9.45 -38.81 -7.53
CA LEU A 58 -8.14 -39.43 -7.72
C LEU A 58 -8.12 -40.87 -7.16
N LEU A 59 -8.85 -41.10 -6.07
CA LEU A 59 -9.01 -42.40 -5.43
C LEU A 59 -9.86 -43.38 -6.26
N ASN A 60 -10.98 -42.93 -6.84
CA ASN A 60 -11.82 -43.79 -7.66
C ASN A 60 -11.18 -44.16 -9.02
N ASN A 61 -10.24 -43.32 -9.50
CA ASN A 61 -9.51 -43.54 -10.74
C ASN A 61 -8.06 -44.01 -10.52
N LEU A 62 -7.70 -44.41 -9.30
CA LEU A 62 -6.33 -44.78 -8.94
C LEU A 62 -5.80 -45.96 -9.79
N ASN A 63 -6.68 -46.91 -10.14
CA ASN A 63 -6.33 -48.00 -11.05
C ASN A 63 -5.94 -47.50 -12.44
N LEU A 64 -6.57 -46.42 -12.93
CA LEU A 64 -6.24 -45.77 -14.21
C LEU A 64 -4.90 -45.01 -14.09
N VAL A 65 -4.71 -44.26 -13.00
CA VAL A 65 -3.49 -43.48 -12.73
C VAL A 65 -2.27 -44.39 -12.53
N LEU A 66 -2.44 -45.61 -12.01
CA LEU A 66 -1.37 -46.60 -11.85
C LEU A 66 -1.14 -47.44 -13.12
N THR A 67 -2.18 -47.71 -13.92
CA THR A 67 -1.99 -48.45 -15.18
C THR A 67 -1.28 -47.63 -16.24
N ILE A 68 -1.52 -46.31 -16.33
CA ILE A 68 -0.90 -45.46 -17.36
C ILE A 68 0.64 -45.43 -17.28
N PRO A 69 1.29 -45.17 -16.13
CA PRO A 69 2.75 -45.20 -15.99
C PRO A 69 3.31 -46.60 -16.22
N THR A 70 2.60 -47.63 -15.78
CA THR A 70 3.03 -49.02 -15.94
C THR A 70 3.02 -49.44 -17.40
N VAL A 71 1.98 -49.07 -18.15
CA VAL A 71 1.88 -49.29 -19.61
C VAL A 71 2.92 -48.44 -20.35
N TYR A 72 3.10 -47.17 -19.96
CA TYR A 72 4.14 -46.29 -20.53
C TYR A 72 5.54 -46.87 -20.33
N PHE A 73 5.86 -47.36 -19.13
CA PHE A 73 7.15 -47.97 -18.80
C PHE A 73 7.37 -49.28 -19.56
N ILE A 74 6.32 -50.11 -19.72
CA ILE A 74 6.35 -51.32 -20.57
C ILE A 74 6.59 -50.95 -22.04
N CYS A 75 5.94 -49.90 -22.56
CA CYS A 75 6.14 -49.42 -23.92
C CYS A 75 7.55 -48.85 -24.16
N VAL A 76 8.12 -48.14 -23.18
CA VAL A 76 9.51 -47.65 -23.23
C VAL A 76 10.52 -48.80 -23.20
N LEU A 77 10.26 -49.85 -22.39
CA LEU A 77 11.07 -51.06 -22.35
C LEU A 77 11.00 -51.88 -23.65
N LEU A 78 9.83 -51.95 -24.28
CA LEU A 78 9.61 -52.70 -25.52
C LEU A 78 10.02 -51.93 -26.79
N GLY A 79 10.18 -50.61 -26.70
CA GLY A 79 10.40 -49.72 -27.84
C GLY A 79 11.73 -48.99 -27.82
N TYR A 80 12.87 -49.68 -27.88
CA TYR A 80 14.21 -49.09 -28.11
C TYR A 80 14.43 -48.68 -29.57
N THR A 81 13.47 -47.95 -30.16
CA THR A 81 13.70 -47.20 -31.41
C THR A 81 13.17 -45.78 -31.23
N THR A 82 13.81 -44.81 -31.85
CA THR A 82 13.49 -43.37 -31.77
C THR A 82 12.01 -43.05 -32.03
N TYR A 83 11.31 -43.90 -32.76
CA TYR A 83 9.87 -43.79 -33.02
C TYR A 83 8.99 -44.12 -31.80
N GLY A 84 9.44 -44.98 -30.89
CA GLY A 84 8.69 -45.36 -29.68
C GLY A 84 8.49 -44.19 -28.71
N ALA A 85 9.50 -43.32 -28.58
CA ALA A 85 9.41 -42.14 -27.73
C ALA A 85 8.36 -41.15 -28.25
N ALA A 86 8.33 -40.87 -29.56
CA ALA A 86 7.35 -39.97 -30.16
C ALA A 86 5.92 -40.48 -30.02
N ILE A 87 5.70 -41.78 -30.23
CA ILE A 87 4.38 -42.42 -30.04
C ILE A 87 3.97 -42.35 -28.57
N SER A 88 4.90 -42.57 -27.64
CA SER A 88 4.60 -42.50 -26.20
C SER A 88 4.16 -41.12 -25.74
N VAL A 89 4.79 -40.05 -26.27
CA VAL A 89 4.39 -38.66 -25.99
C VAL A 89 3.03 -38.36 -26.62
N ALA A 90 2.80 -38.80 -27.87
CA ALA A 90 1.51 -38.60 -28.53
C ALA A 90 0.36 -39.30 -27.79
N VAL A 91 0.57 -40.54 -27.32
CA VAL A 91 -0.41 -41.28 -26.52
C VAL A 91 -0.64 -40.60 -25.18
N PHE A 92 0.40 -40.10 -24.51
CA PHE A 92 0.25 -39.36 -23.26
C PHE A 92 -0.59 -38.09 -23.45
N VAL A 93 -0.30 -37.29 -24.48
CA VAL A 93 -1.07 -36.10 -24.82
C VAL A 93 -2.52 -36.46 -25.16
N LEU A 94 -2.75 -37.55 -25.91
CA LEU A 94 -4.11 -38.01 -26.23
C LEU A 94 -4.88 -38.43 -24.96
N ILE A 95 -4.23 -39.13 -24.03
CA ILE A 95 -4.84 -39.52 -22.75
C ILE A 95 -5.18 -38.27 -21.93
N GLN A 96 -4.30 -37.26 -21.89
CA GLN A 96 -4.58 -35.99 -21.22
C GLN A 96 -5.80 -35.29 -21.85
N ILE A 97 -5.91 -35.29 -23.19
CA ILE A 97 -7.08 -34.74 -23.90
C ILE A 97 -8.35 -35.55 -23.60
N ILE A 98 -8.28 -36.87 -23.54
CA ILE A 98 -9.45 -37.72 -23.21
C ILE A 98 -9.90 -37.46 -21.78
N ILE A 99 -8.98 -37.39 -20.82
CA ILE A 99 -9.29 -37.05 -19.42
C ILE A 99 -9.90 -35.63 -19.35
N TYR A 100 -9.35 -34.68 -20.11
CA TYR A 100 -9.84 -33.30 -20.22
C TYR A 100 -11.28 -33.23 -20.75
N VAL A 101 -11.60 -34.01 -21.79
CA VAL A 101 -12.94 -34.02 -22.41
C VAL A 101 -13.94 -34.87 -21.62
N ALA A 102 -13.53 -35.99 -21.05
CA ALA A 102 -14.42 -36.93 -20.35
C ALA A 102 -14.85 -36.44 -18.96
N HIS A 103 -14.10 -35.51 -18.37
CA HIS A 103 -14.36 -35.01 -17.01
C HIS A 103 -14.39 -33.47 -16.95
N PRO A 104 -15.37 -32.83 -17.61
CA PRO A 104 -15.54 -31.38 -17.53
C PRO A 104 -15.74 -30.90 -16.09
N ASP A 105 -16.31 -31.73 -15.22
CA ASP A 105 -16.53 -31.44 -13.80
C ASP A 105 -15.21 -31.23 -13.04
N VAL A 106 -14.12 -31.89 -13.44
CA VAL A 106 -12.81 -31.72 -12.81
C VAL A 106 -12.23 -30.35 -13.14
N MET A 107 -12.42 -29.87 -14.38
CA MET A 107 -12.02 -28.52 -14.78
C MET A 107 -12.85 -27.43 -14.10
N ALA A 108 -14.15 -27.68 -13.90
CA ALA A 108 -15.00 -26.79 -13.12
C ALA A 108 -14.54 -26.71 -11.64
N ASP A 109 -14.09 -27.83 -11.06
CA ASP A 109 -13.54 -27.88 -9.69
C ASP A 109 -12.16 -27.19 -9.61
N TYR A 110 -11.31 -27.31 -10.62
CA TYR A 110 -10.03 -26.58 -10.67
C TYR A 110 -10.24 -25.07 -10.86
N ALA A 111 -11.11 -24.66 -11.78
CA ALA A 111 -11.42 -23.24 -12.02
C ALA A 111 -12.04 -22.60 -10.77
N SER A 112 -12.99 -23.28 -10.10
CA SER A 112 -13.58 -22.77 -8.85
C SER A 112 -12.59 -22.74 -7.68
N ASN A 113 -11.66 -23.69 -7.60
CA ASN A 113 -10.58 -23.65 -6.60
C ASN A 113 -9.58 -22.52 -6.88
N GLU A 114 -9.24 -22.25 -8.13
CA GLU A 114 -8.36 -21.15 -8.53
C GLU A 114 -9.02 -19.79 -8.23
N GLU A 115 -10.31 -19.65 -8.54
CA GLU A 115 -11.10 -18.48 -8.16
C GLU A 115 -11.11 -18.29 -6.64
N SER A 116 -11.39 -19.34 -5.87
CA SER A 116 -11.37 -19.28 -4.40
C SER A 116 -10.00 -18.98 -3.81
N MET A 117 -8.91 -19.45 -4.43
CA MET A 117 -7.55 -19.14 -4.01
C MET A 117 -7.17 -17.71 -4.34
N SER A 118 -7.59 -17.19 -5.50
CA SER A 118 -7.40 -15.79 -5.88
C SER A 118 -8.13 -14.86 -4.92
N GLU A 119 -9.36 -15.21 -4.53
CA GLU A 119 -10.18 -14.46 -3.58
C GLU A 119 -9.55 -14.47 -2.18
N ARG A 120 -9.09 -15.63 -1.69
CA ARG A 120 -8.36 -15.72 -0.41
C ARG A 120 -7.06 -14.91 -0.40
N ARG A 121 -6.31 -14.89 -1.52
CA ARG A 121 -5.11 -14.06 -1.66
C ARG A 121 -5.45 -12.57 -1.63
N ALA A 122 -6.52 -12.17 -2.30
CA ALA A 122 -6.99 -10.78 -2.29
C ALA A 122 -7.36 -10.33 -0.87
N VAL A 123 -8.18 -11.13 -0.16
CA VAL A 123 -8.59 -10.88 1.23
C VAL A 123 -7.38 -10.84 2.17
N SER A 124 -6.44 -11.77 2.02
CA SER A 124 -5.20 -11.78 2.82
C SER A 124 -4.34 -10.54 2.55
N SER A 125 -4.32 -10.03 1.31
CA SER A 125 -3.56 -8.83 0.95
C SER A 125 -4.18 -7.54 1.47
N GLU A 126 -5.51 -7.51 1.66
CA GLU A 126 -6.18 -6.35 2.26
C GLU A 126 -6.08 -6.38 3.77
N TYR A 127 -6.17 -7.56 4.37
CA TYR A 127 -6.00 -7.71 5.81
C TYR A 127 -4.60 -7.28 6.26
N SER A 128 -3.55 -7.62 5.50
CA SER A 128 -2.18 -7.21 5.79
C SER A 128 -1.92 -5.71 5.59
N LYS A 129 -2.80 -4.99 4.89
CA LYS A 129 -2.74 -3.52 4.81
C LYS A 129 -3.24 -2.85 6.07
N ILE A 130 -4.09 -3.51 6.85
CA ILE A 130 -4.77 -2.93 8.02
C ILE A 130 -4.15 -3.46 9.31
N TYR A 131 -3.72 -4.72 9.32
CA TYR A 131 -3.19 -5.40 10.49
C TYR A 131 -1.75 -5.83 10.28
N ASP A 132 -0.96 -5.71 11.34
CA ASP A 132 0.36 -6.31 11.43
C ASP A 132 0.24 -7.85 11.39
N PRO A 133 0.88 -8.53 10.42
CA PRO A 133 0.76 -9.98 10.28
C PRO A 133 1.33 -10.76 11.47
N ILE A 134 2.26 -10.17 12.23
CA ILE A 134 2.90 -10.79 13.38
C ILE A 134 2.08 -10.53 14.64
N THR A 135 1.78 -9.27 14.93
CA THR A 135 1.11 -8.90 16.19
C THR A 135 -0.41 -9.00 16.12
N GLN A 136 -0.99 -9.10 14.92
CA GLN A 136 -2.43 -9.08 14.65
C GLN A 136 -3.12 -7.82 15.20
N LYS A 137 -2.35 -6.77 15.48
CA LYS A 137 -2.88 -5.46 15.88
C LYS A 137 -3.06 -4.59 14.65
N PRO A 138 -4.08 -3.73 14.62
CA PRO A 138 -4.21 -2.79 13.52
C PRO A 138 -3.05 -1.81 13.55
N TYR A 139 -2.55 -1.45 12.37
CA TYR A 139 -1.57 -0.38 12.22
C TYR A 139 -2.16 0.96 12.65
N LYS A 140 -1.29 1.84 13.12
CA LYS A 140 -1.64 3.22 13.42
C LYS A 140 -1.57 4.06 12.15
N VAL A 141 -2.22 5.22 12.15
CA VAL A 141 -2.09 6.18 11.04
C VAL A 141 -0.63 6.59 10.83
N SER A 142 0.17 6.72 11.89
CA SER A 142 1.60 7.05 11.83
C SER A 142 2.46 6.04 11.07
N ASP A 143 1.96 4.81 10.90
CA ASP A 143 2.67 3.69 10.28
C ASP A 143 2.55 3.72 8.76
N TYR A 144 1.85 4.69 8.18
CA TYR A 144 1.66 4.79 6.73
C TYR A 144 2.43 5.95 6.11
N PHE A 145 2.95 5.73 4.92
CA PHE A 145 3.22 6.78 3.94
C PHE A 145 1.94 7.09 3.17
N ILE A 146 1.58 8.37 3.11
CA ILE A 146 0.30 8.83 2.59
C ILE A 146 0.55 9.70 1.35
N CYS A 147 -0.08 9.33 0.24
CA CYS A 147 0.02 10.05 -1.03
C CYS A 147 -0.54 11.47 -0.86
N SER A 148 0.34 12.48 -0.94
CA SER A 148 0.05 13.86 -0.55
C SER A 148 0.22 14.83 -1.72
N SER A 149 -0.83 15.63 -1.98
CA SER A 149 -0.88 16.59 -3.08
C SER A 149 -0.78 18.02 -2.58
N TYR A 150 0.20 18.77 -3.09
CA TYR A 150 0.43 20.16 -2.73
C TYR A 150 -0.42 21.10 -3.58
N LYS A 151 -1.13 22.03 -2.91
CA LYS A 151 -2.05 23.00 -3.53
C LYS A 151 -2.96 22.36 -4.57
N SER A 152 -3.72 21.37 -4.11
CA SER A 152 -4.37 20.32 -4.91
C SER A 152 -5.41 20.80 -5.92
N ALA A 153 -5.84 22.07 -5.85
CA ALA A 153 -6.80 22.64 -6.80
C ALA A 153 -6.13 23.28 -8.04
N ILE A 154 -4.81 23.18 -8.18
CA ILE A 154 -4.04 23.98 -9.15
C ILE A 154 -3.40 23.08 -10.20
N PRO A 155 -3.84 23.17 -11.47
CA PRO A 155 -3.27 22.39 -12.55
C PRO A 155 -1.85 22.79 -12.90
N ARG A 156 -1.65 24.10 -13.03
CA ARG A 156 -0.42 24.63 -13.59
C ARG A 156 -0.23 26.08 -13.16
N TYR A 157 1.02 26.46 -13.01
CA TYR A 157 1.44 27.85 -12.95
C TYR A 157 1.64 28.35 -14.39
N THR A 158 0.81 29.29 -14.83
CA THR A 158 0.95 29.96 -16.14
C THR A 158 1.59 31.33 -15.95
N ALA A 159 1.98 31.97 -17.06
CA ALA A 159 2.52 33.34 -17.04
C ALA A 159 1.50 34.37 -16.50
N ASP A 160 0.21 34.12 -16.73
CA ASP A 160 -0.91 34.99 -16.31
C ASP A 160 -1.40 34.72 -14.88
N GLY A 161 -0.69 33.85 -14.16
CA GLY A 161 -1.01 33.43 -12.80
C GLY A 161 -1.68 32.05 -12.73
N PRO A 162 -1.58 31.37 -11.58
CA PRO A 162 -2.18 30.06 -11.40
C PRO A 162 -3.72 30.13 -11.48
N ILE A 163 -4.33 29.09 -12.05
CA ILE A 163 -5.79 28.91 -12.09
C ILE A 163 -6.16 27.86 -11.05
N VAL A 164 -7.30 28.03 -10.37
CA VAL A 164 -7.89 27.00 -9.50
C VAL A 164 -9.06 26.31 -10.20
N SER A 165 -9.17 24.99 -10.04
CA SER A 165 -10.18 24.18 -10.72
C SER A 165 -10.66 23.02 -9.85
N SER A 166 -11.99 22.86 -9.77
CA SER A 166 -12.64 21.72 -9.11
C SER A 166 -12.39 20.42 -9.87
N GLU A 167 -12.41 20.43 -11.21
CA GLU A 167 -12.10 19.25 -12.02
C GLU A 167 -10.67 18.77 -11.79
N TYR A 168 -9.75 19.70 -11.59
CA TYR A 168 -8.39 19.36 -11.21
C TYR A 168 -8.31 18.66 -9.86
N LEU A 169 -9.00 19.21 -8.86
CA LEU A 169 -9.09 18.62 -7.54
C LEU A 169 -9.70 17.21 -7.58
N LYS A 170 -10.71 16.98 -8.43
CA LYS A 170 -11.25 15.63 -8.67
C LYS A 170 -10.19 14.70 -9.25
N GLY A 171 -9.47 15.15 -10.28
CA GLY A 171 -8.38 14.40 -10.91
C GLY A 171 -7.31 13.98 -9.90
N VAL A 172 -6.87 14.90 -9.04
CA VAL A 172 -5.89 14.63 -7.97
C VAL A 172 -6.35 13.51 -7.03
N ILE A 173 -7.61 13.54 -6.58
CA ILE A 173 -8.17 12.54 -5.67
C ILE A 173 -8.34 11.19 -6.38
N ARG A 174 -8.86 11.20 -7.62
CA ARG A 174 -8.99 10.01 -8.46
C ARG A 174 -7.62 9.37 -8.77
N ASN A 175 -6.57 10.18 -8.86
CA ASN A 175 -5.17 9.76 -8.95
C ASN A 175 -4.57 9.35 -7.59
N GLY A 176 -5.38 8.92 -6.62
CA GLY A 176 -4.89 8.28 -5.41
C GLY A 176 -4.38 9.21 -4.31
N ALA A 177 -4.48 10.53 -4.46
CA ALA A 177 -4.16 11.44 -3.36
C ALA A 177 -5.11 11.17 -2.18
N ARG A 178 -4.52 11.11 -0.97
CA ARG A 178 -5.24 10.94 0.30
C ARG A 178 -4.99 12.05 1.28
N MET A 179 -4.01 12.90 1.00
CA MET A 179 -3.85 14.18 1.66
C MET A 179 -3.87 15.28 0.60
N ILE A 180 -4.80 16.22 0.73
CA ILE A 180 -4.93 17.37 -0.16
C ILE A 180 -4.70 18.67 0.60
N TRP A 181 -4.08 19.65 -0.07
CA TRP A 181 -3.79 20.96 0.50
C TRP A 181 -4.61 22.03 -0.19
N LEU A 182 -5.39 22.78 0.60
CA LEU A 182 -6.24 23.88 0.15
C LEU A 182 -5.90 25.14 0.95
N ASP A 183 -5.45 26.20 0.25
CA ASP A 183 -5.31 27.52 0.87
C ASP A 183 -6.67 28.22 0.84
N VAL A 184 -7.18 28.60 2.02
CA VAL A 184 -8.50 29.21 2.21
C VAL A 184 -8.36 30.70 2.46
N PHE A 185 -8.82 31.50 1.50
CA PHE A 185 -8.82 32.96 1.51
C PHE A 185 -10.23 33.50 1.77
N ARG A 186 -10.31 34.82 1.92
CA ARG A 186 -11.56 35.58 1.88
C ARG A 186 -11.74 36.14 0.48
N ASP A 187 -12.94 36.08 -0.06
CA ASP A 187 -13.28 36.73 -1.34
C ASP A 187 -13.19 38.27 -1.28
N SER A 188 -13.32 38.83 -0.08
CA SER A 188 -13.38 40.26 0.19
C SER A 188 -12.83 40.58 1.58
N LEU A 189 -12.57 41.86 1.86
CA LEU A 189 -12.05 42.30 3.16
C LEU A 189 -13.14 42.41 4.25
N ASN A 190 -14.40 42.17 3.89
CA ASN A 190 -15.56 42.35 4.77
C ASN A 190 -15.66 41.27 5.84
N SER A 191 -16.40 41.55 6.91
CA SER A 191 -16.68 40.57 7.99
C SER A 191 -17.56 39.41 7.52
N THR A 192 -18.32 39.61 6.46
CA THR A 192 -19.22 38.65 5.82
C THR A 192 -18.61 37.96 4.61
N ALA A 193 -17.31 38.12 4.38
CA ALA A 193 -16.62 37.52 3.23
C ALA A 193 -16.85 36.01 3.13
N GLU A 194 -17.00 35.52 1.91
CA GLU A 194 -17.08 34.09 1.63
C GLU A 194 -15.68 33.47 1.64
N PRO A 195 -15.52 32.27 2.23
CA PRO A 195 -14.28 31.54 2.11
C PRO A 195 -14.14 30.96 0.70
N VAL A 196 -13.00 31.19 0.08
CA VAL A 196 -12.65 30.75 -1.28
C VAL A 196 -11.28 30.10 -1.28
N ILE A 197 -11.03 29.22 -2.26
CA ILE A 197 -9.72 28.59 -2.49
C ILE A 197 -9.00 29.35 -3.60
N ALA A 198 -7.75 29.70 -3.32
CA ALA A 198 -6.90 30.50 -4.18
C ALA A 198 -5.41 30.31 -3.80
N ILE A 199 -4.48 30.94 -4.53
CA ILE A 199 -3.12 31.21 -4.03
C ILE A 199 -3.04 32.70 -3.74
N GLY A 200 -2.32 33.06 -2.69
CA GLY A 200 -2.06 34.43 -2.33
C GLY A 200 -0.88 34.58 -1.40
N ASP A 201 -0.79 35.74 -0.78
CA ASP A 201 0.15 36.00 0.30
C ASP A 201 -0.24 35.26 1.59
N GLU A 202 0.72 35.08 2.50
CA GLU A 202 0.50 34.37 3.76
C GLU A 202 -0.49 35.06 4.71
N LEU A 203 -0.67 36.37 4.55
CA LEU A 203 -1.60 37.15 5.36
C LEU A 203 -3.04 37.07 4.86
N GLY A 204 -3.27 36.59 3.63
CA GLY A 204 -4.60 36.52 3.06
C GLY A 204 -5.14 37.86 2.55
N ASN A 205 -4.26 38.81 2.24
CA ASN A 205 -4.62 40.15 1.76
C ASN A 205 -4.57 40.27 0.24
N LYS A 206 -3.77 39.43 -0.42
CA LYS A 206 -3.59 39.45 -1.88
C LYS A 206 -3.77 38.06 -2.44
N ILE A 207 -4.65 37.93 -3.42
CA ILE A 207 -4.83 36.72 -4.23
C ILE A 207 -4.05 36.90 -5.53
N PHE A 208 -3.29 35.87 -5.91
CA PHE A 208 -2.46 35.80 -7.12
C PHE A 208 -3.05 34.90 -8.21
N THR A 209 -4.08 34.10 -7.88
CA THR A 209 -4.77 33.28 -8.89
C THR A 209 -5.64 34.13 -9.80
N SER A 210 -5.73 33.75 -11.08
CA SER A 210 -6.55 34.46 -12.07
C SER A 210 -8.06 34.30 -11.81
N ASN A 211 -8.45 33.27 -11.06
CA ASN A 211 -9.80 33.02 -10.58
C ASN A 211 -9.78 32.56 -9.11
N THR A 212 -10.97 32.38 -8.53
CA THR A 212 -11.14 31.74 -7.22
C THR A 212 -12.10 30.55 -7.35
N LEU A 213 -11.96 29.56 -6.47
CA LEU A 213 -12.85 28.41 -6.40
C LEU A 213 -13.64 28.51 -5.09
N SER A 214 -14.97 28.47 -5.16
CA SER A 214 -15.75 28.50 -3.92
C SER A 214 -15.47 27.27 -3.08
N VAL A 215 -15.42 27.42 -1.75
CA VAL A 215 -15.20 26.28 -0.85
C VAL A 215 -16.29 25.22 -1.00
N LYS A 216 -17.53 25.64 -1.28
CA LYS A 216 -18.66 24.71 -1.53
C LYS A 216 -18.37 23.82 -2.73
N ASP A 217 -17.98 24.41 -3.86
CA ASP A 217 -17.71 23.68 -5.10
C ASP A 217 -16.51 22.74 -4.94
N ALA A 218 -15.49 23.16 -4.18
CA ALA A 218 -14.36 22.30 -3.87
C ALA A 218 -14.74 21.11 -2.99
N PHE A 219 -15.57 21.32 -1.96
CA PHE A 219 -16.05 20.22 -1.12
C PHE A 219 -16.98 19.28 -1.89
N ASP A 220 -17.82 19.80 -2.78
CA ASP A 220 -18.60 18.97 -3.70
C ASP A 220 -17.72 18.14 -4.63
N ALA A 221 -16.69 18.76 -5.20
CA ALA A 221 -15.70 18.05 -6.02
C ALA A 221 -15.00 16.93 -5.24
N ILE A 222 -14.64 17.18 -3.97
CA ILE A 222 -14.04 16.16 -3.10
C ILE A 222 -14.98 14.98 -2.87
N VAL A 223 -16.25 15.26 -2.51
CA VAL A 223 -17.23 14.21 -2.26
C VAL A 223 -17.48 13.38 -3.52
N VAL A 224 -17.66 14.04 -4.67
CA VAL A 224 -17.84 13.38 -5.97
C VAL A 224 -16.64 12.50 -6.29
N ALA A 225 -15.43 13.05 -6.26
CA ALA A 225 -14.22 12.30 -6.61
C ALA A 225 -14.02 11.09 -5.70
N ARG A 226 -14.17 11.25 -4.38
CA ARG A 226 -14.10 10.16 -3.41
C ARG A 226 -15.15 9.09 -3.68
N ASN A 227 -16.35 9.48 -4.10
CA ASN A 227 -17.43 8.54 -4.39
C ASN A 227 -17.18 7.71 -5.65
N GLU A 228 -16.58 8.30 -6.67
CA GLU A 228 -16.24 7.65 -7.95
C GLU A 228 -15.01 6.74 -7.90
N MET A 229 -14.21 6.79 -6.82
CA MET A 229 -13.08 5.87 -6.64
C MET A 229 -13.58 4.44 -6.41
N GLU A 230 -13.67 3.65 -7.49
CA GLU A 230 -13.87 2.21 -7.45
C GLU A 230 -12.61 1.48 -6.96
N GLY A 231 -12.79 0.44 -6.12
CA GLY A 231 -11.71 -0.49 -5.73
C GLY A 231 -10.75 0.00 -4.64
N ASN A 232 -11.04 1.12 -3.97
CA ASN A 232 -10.32 1.56 -2.76
C ASN A 232 -11.16 1.37 -1.50
N SER A 233 -11.98 0.33 -1.48
CA SER A 233 -12.66 -0.15 -0.29
C SER A 233 -11.85 -1.28 0.31
N THR A 234 -11.70 -1.31 1.63
CA THR A 234 -11.33 -2.55 2.33
C THR A 234 -12.41 -3.61 2.05
N GLY A 235 -12.12 -4.89 2.32
CA GLY A 235 -13.06 -5.99 2.09
C GLY A 235 -14.46 -5.80 2.69
N ASP A 236 -14.61 -4.87 3.64
CA ASP A 236 -15.88 -4.47 4.26
C ASP A 236 -16.60 -3.30 3.53
N GLY A 237 -16.09 -2.84 2.39
CA GLY A 237 -16.64 -1.71 1.64
C GLY A 237 -16.16 -0.32 2.12
N LEU A 238 -15.27 -0.25 3.13
CA LEU A 238 -14.84 1.04 3.70
C LEU A 238 -13.75 1.69 2.86
N LYS A 239 -14.01 2.92 2.40
CA LYS A 239 -13.05 3.69 1.61
C LYS A 239 -11.84 4.11 2.42
N ASP A 240 -10.69 4.24 1.78
CA ASP A 240 -9.54 4.94 2.33
C ASP A 240 -9.88 6.30 2.99
N PRO A 241 -9.19 6.69 4.08
CA PRO A 241 -9.38 8.01 4.68
C PRO A 241 -8.85 9.13 3.79
N LEU A 242 -9.53 10.27 3.81
CA LEU A 242 -9.09 11.49 3.12
C LEU A 242 -8.75 12.58 4.14
N PHE A 243 -7.49 13.01 4.13
CA PHE A 243 -6.98 14.13 4.90
C PHE A 243 -7.10 15.41 4.08
N ILE A 244 -7.70 16.44 4.66
CA ILE A 244 -7.83 17.77 4.06
C ILE A 244 -7.05 18.75 4.94
N PHE A 245 -5.95 19.27 4.39
CA PHE A 245 -5.19 20.34 4.99
C PHE A 245 -5.72 21.70 4.55
N LEU A 246 -6.26 22.46 5.50
CA LEU A 246 -6.81 23.80 5.31
C LEU A 246 -5.81 24.84 5.83
N SER A 247 -5.13 25.49 4.90
CA SER A 247 -4.21 26.60 5.18
C SER A 247 -5.03 27.89 5.31
N LEU A 248 -5.22 28.38 6.54
CA LEU A 248 -6.22 29.39 6.89
C LEU A 248 -5.72 30.82 6.68
N LYS A 249 -5.76 31.28 5.42
CA LYS A 249 -5.41 32.64 4.97
C LYS A 249 -6.58 33.62 5.09
N THR A 250 -7.30 33.56 6.21
CA THR A 250 -8.49 34.38 6.49
C THR A 250 -8.19 35.67 7.25
N GLY A 251 -6.91 35.97 7.53
CA GLY A 251 -6.51 37.11 8.37
C GLY A 251 -7.04 37.05 9.80
N GLY A 252 -7.28 35.83 10.33
CA GLY A 252 -7.81 35.60 11.68
C GLY A 252 -9.25 36.07 11.89
N LYS A 253 -10.03 36.24 10.81
CA LYS A 253 -11.42 36.71 10.90
C LYS A 253 -12.38 35.54 11.17
N ARG A 254 -13.18 35.67 12.23
CA ARG A 254 -14.16 34.65 12.66
C ARG A 254 -15.26 34.38 11.62
N GLY A 255 -15.74 35.40 10.90
CA GLY A 255 -16.86 35.28 9.97
C GLY A 255 -16.63 34.22 8.87
N PRO A 256 -15.55 34.34 8.07
CA PRO A 256 -15.19 33.35 7.05
C PRO A 256 -14.93 31.96 7.63
N GLU A 257 -14.29 31.85 8.80
CA GLU A 257 -14.05 30.55 9.45
C GLU A 257 -15.35 29.89 9.96
N ASN A 258 -16.32 30.67 10.44
CA ASN A 258 -17.65 30.15 10.80
C ASN A 258 -18.39 29.61 9.57
N LYS A 259 -18.30 30.30 8.42
CA LYS A 259 -18.87 29.82 7.15
C LYS A 259 -18.17 28.56 6.66
N LEU A 260 -16.84 28.52 6.77
CA LEU A 260 -16.06 27.32 6.47
C LEU A 260 -16.53 26.13 7.30
N ALA A 261 -16.70 26.31 8.62
CA ALA A 261 -17.24 25.27 9.51
C ALA A 261 -18.65 24.82 9.09
N GLN A 262 -19.52 25.77 8.74
CA GLN A 262 -20.85 25.46 8.21
C GLN A 262 -20.76 24.59 6.95
N TYR A 263 -19.89 24.93 5.99
CA TYR A 263 -19.74 24.16 4.75
C TYR A 263 -19.15 22.77 4.98
N ILE A 264 -18.19 22.63 5.91
CA ILE A 264 -17.65 21.32 6.33
C ILE A 264 -18.79 20.46 6.90
N LYS A 265 -19.61 21.01 7.81
CA LYS A 265 -20.73 20.29 8.42
C LYS A 265 -21.80 19.91 7.39
N GLU A 266 -22.15 20.83 6.50
CA GLU A 266 -23.15 20.60 5.45
C GLU A 266 -22.74 19.50 4.47
N LYS A 267 -21.47 19.49 4.05
CA LYS A 267 -20.98 18.56 3.02
C LYS A 267 -20.50 17.23 3.59
N PHE A 268 -19.66 17.27 4.62
CA PHE A 268 -19.06 16.07 5.18
C PHE A 268 -19.83 15.54 6.40
N GLY A 269 -20.36 16.43 7.25
CA GLY A 269 -21.11 16.03 8.44
C GLY A 269 -22.42 15.33 8.10
N ASN A 270 -23.23 15.92 7.21
CA ASN A 270 -24.50 15.33 6.78
C ASN A 270 -24.31 13.99 6.04
N ALA A 271 -23.18 13.81 5.36
CA ALA A 271 -22.82 12.56 4.70
C ALA A 271 -22.20 11.52 5.66
N GLY A 272 -22.08 11.84 6.96
CA GLY A 272 -21.47 10.95 7.95
C GLY A 272 -19.97 10.71 7.75
N LEU A 273 -19.28 11.60 7.01
CA LEU A 273 -17.87 11.42 6.65
C LEU A 273 -16.92 11.98 7.69
N LEU A 274 -17.34 12.90 8.56
CA LEU A 274 -16.46 13.47 9.59
C LEU A 274 -16.02 12.44 10.62
N MET A 275 -14.84 12.67 11.20
CA MET A 275 -14.37 11.94 12.38
C MET A 275 -15.33 12.14 13.56
N PRO A 276 -15.44 11.16 14.48
CA PRO A 276 -16.20 11.31 15.71
C PRO A 276 -15.73 12.50 16.56
N ASN A 277 -16.64 13.09 17.34
CA ASN A 277 -16.37 14.28 18.16
C ASN A 277 -15.19 14.12 19.14
N GLN A 278 -14.84 12.90 19.55
CA GLN A 278 -13.67 12.63 20.40
C GLN A 278 -12.34 13.03 19.72
N TYR A 279 -12.31 13.11 18.40
CA TYR A 279 -11.20 13.60 17.60
C TYR A 279 -11.30 15.09 17.30
N GLY A 280 -12.42 15.74 17.62
CA GLY A 280 -12.60 17.19 17.42
C GLY A 280 -11.82 18.01 18.45
N SER A 281 -11.54 19.28 18.15
CA SER A 281 -10.74 20.18 19.01
C SER A 281 -9.39 19.57 19.43
N GLN A 282 -8.82 18.69 18.61
CA GLN A 282 -7.56 18.00 18.88
C GLN A 282 -7.55 17.25 20.24
N ASN A 283 -8.70 16.74 20.67
CA ASN A 283 -8.83 16.08 21.97
C ASN A 283 -8.05 14.75 22.06
N SER A 284 -7.72 14.13 20.93
CA SER A 284 -6.98 12.86 20.84
C SER A 284 -5.76 12.97 19.94
N VAL A 285 -4.81 12.04 20.13
CA VAL A 285 -3.62 11.91 19.29
C VAL A 285 -4.00 11.10 18.04
N LEU A 286 -4.49 11.81 17.01
CA LEU A 286 -4.99 11.21 15.76
C LEU A 286 -4.02 10.19 15.15
N PHE A 287 -2.71 10.43 15.24
CA PHE A 287 -1.72 9.59 14.55
C PHE A 287 -1.30 8.34 15.32
N ASP A 288 -1.55 8.30 16.62
CA ASP A 288 -1.43 7.08 17.42
C ASP A 288 -2.71 6.22 17.37
N THR A 289 -3.74 6.69 16.67
CA THR A 289 -5.01 5.99 16.49
C THR A 289 -4.88 4.89 15.45
N SER A 290 -5.63 3.80 15.65
CA SER A 290 -5.77 2.73 14.67
C SER A 290 -6.32 3.26 13.34
N ILE A 291 -5.74 2.82 12.22
CA ILE A 291 -6.22 3.16 10.88
C ILE A 291 -7.69 2.79 10.69
N THR A 292 -8.16 1.71 11.33
CA THR A 292 -9.54 1.21 11.24
C THR A 292 -10.58 2.23 11.71
N GLU A 293 -10.20 3.13 12.61
CA GLU A 293 -11.10 4.18 13.11
C GLU A 293 -11.21 5.38 12.15
N VAL A 294 -10.23 5.52 11.25
CA VAL A 294 -10.15 6.62 10.30
C VAL A 294 -10.67 6.19 8.92
N LEU A 295 -10.70 4.89 8.61
CA LEU A 295 -11.27 4.36 7.37
C LEU A 295 -12.68 4.93 7.12
N GLY A 296 -12.90 5.36 5.89
CA GLY A 296 -14.15 5.95 5.42
C GLY A 296 -14.35 7.39 5.87
N ARG A 297 -13.43 7.98 6.62
CA ARG A 297 -13.58 9.33 7.19
C ARG A 297 -12.81 10.39 6.41
N VAL A 298 -13.24 11.63 6.62
CA VAL A 298 -12.56 12.85 6.24
C VAL A 298 -11.96 13.46 7.49
N VAL A 299 -10.65 13.62 7.48
CA VAL A 299 -9.87 14.23 8.56
C VAL A 299 -9.57 15.68 8.18
N ILE A 300 -9.96 16.61 9.04
CA ILE A 300 -9.71 18.04 8.82
C ILE A 300 -8.48 18.48 9.61
N MET A 301 -7.51 19.05 8.91
CA MET A 301 -6.26 19.57 9.49
C MET A 301 -6.11 21.05 9.15
N THR A 302 -5.47 21.85 10.01
CA THR A 302 -5.21 23.28 9.76
C THR A 302 -3.76 23.68 10.02
N ASP A 303 -3.31 24.79 9.42
CA ASP A 303 -1.97 25.38 9.62
C ASP A 303 -1.83 26.20 10.91
N ARG A 304 -2.94 26.42 11.62
CA ARG A 304 -3.00 27.11 12.92
C ARG A 304 -4.30 26.77 13.63
N PHE A 305 -4.40 27.15 14.90
CA PHE A 305 -5.67 27.13 15.62
C PHE A 305 -6.70 28.05 14.94
N PRO A 306 -7.89 27.54 14.62
CA PRO A 306 -9.01 28.37 14.21
C PRO A 306 -9.39 29.39 15.28
N VAL A 307 -9.71 30.62 14.85
CA VAL A 307 -10.28 31.66 15.72
C VAL A 307 -11.77 31.41 15.94
N SER A 308 -12.43 30.74 14.99
CA SER A 308 -13.79 30.23 15.13
C SER A 308 -13.82 28.99 16.03
N LYS A 309 -14.64 29.04 17.08
CA LYS A 309 -14.93 27.86 17.92
C LYS A 309 -15.58 26.74 17.10
N SER A 310 -16.54 27.08 16.24
CA SER A 310 -17.25 26.11 15.41
C SER A 310 -16.32 25.38 14.45
N LEU A 311 -15.34 26.08 13.86
CA LEU A 311 -14.33 25.43 13.03
C LEU A 311 -13.41 24.55 13.89
N ASN A 312 -12.94 25.06 15.02
CA ASN A 312 -12.04 24.31 15.92
C ASN A 312 -12.64 22.97 16.39
N GLU A 313 -13.94 22.93 16.65
CA GLU A 313 -14.66 21.71 17.03
C GLU A 313 -14.58 20.60 15.97
N MET A 314 -14.42 20.96 14.70
CA MET A 314 -14.33 20.01 13.58
C MET A 314 -12.88 19.68 13.19
N VAL A 315 -11.92 20.51 13.57
CA VAL A 315 -10.51 20.27 13.26
C VAL A 315 -10.00 19.12 14.11
N ASN A 316 -9.42 18.12 13.45
CA ASN A 316 -8.87 16.95 14.10
C ASN A 316 -7.41 17.12 14.49
N TYR A 317 -6.70 18.00 13.79
CA TYR A 317 -5.27 18.18 13.99
C TYR A 317 -4.80 19.55 13.53
N VAL A 318 -3.90 20.17 14.30
CA VAL A 318 -3.25 21.44 13.93
C VAL A 318 -1.79 21.16 13.61
N VAL A 319 -1.28 21.74 12.54
CA VAL A 319 0.12 21.67 12.15
C VAL A 319 0.81 22.92 12.66
N CYS A 320 1.52 22.78 13.78
CA CYS A 320 2.23 23.88 14.43
C CYS A 320 3.52 24.19 13.65
N GLY A 321 3.78 25.48 13.42
CA GLY A 321 5.02 25.96 12.83
C GLY A 321 6.22 25.85 13.78
N SER A 322 7.25 26.67 13.55
CA SER A 322 8.50 26.67 14.35
C SER A 322 8.37 26.93 15.86
N ASN A 323 7.17 27.26 16.36
CA ASN A 323 6.92 27.57 17.77
C ASN A 323 6.18 26.41 18.47
N VAL A 324 6.56 25.17 18.15
CA VAL A 324 5.87 23.95 18.60
C VAL A 324 5.74 23.89 20.12
N LEU A 325 6.76 24.30 20.87
CA LEU A 325 6.73 24.25 22.34
C LEU A 325 5.65 25.17 22.93
N ASP A 326 5.56 26.41 22.44
CA ASP A 326 4.54 27.38 22.90
C ASP A 326 3.11 26.93 22.54
N GLU A 327 2.95 26.17 21.47
CA GLU A 327 1.64 25.66 21.01
C GLU A 327 1.28 24.31 21.66
N ALA A 328 2.26 23.46 21.93
CA ALA A 328 2.11 22.22 22.69
C ALA A 328 1.65 22.51 24.13
N ASP A 329 2.21 23.54 24.76
CA ASP A 329 1.80 23.98 26.10
C ASP A 329 0.31 24.36 26.15
N LYS A 330 -0.24 24.91 25.07
CA LYS A 330 -1.68 25.23 24.98
C LYS A 330 -2.56 23.99 24.85
N LEU A 331 -2.02 22.89 24.29
CA LEU A 331 -2.73 21.63 24.09
C LEU A 331 -2.60 20.67 25.28
N GLY A 332 -1.64 20.91 26.18
CA GLY A 332 -1.35 20.04 27.33
C GLY A 332 -0.73 18.69 26.97
N ASP A 333 -0.50 18.42 25.67
CA ASP A 333 0.19 17.24 25.17
C ASP A 333 0.86 17.57 23.82
N PRO A 334 2.20 17.53 23.72
CA PRO A 334 2.92 17.86 22.50
C PRO A 334 2.62 16.90 21.33
N LYS A 335 2.09 15.69 21.58
CA LYS A 335 1.69 14.75 20.52
C LYS A 335 0.45 15.20 19.74
N LYS A 336 -0.30 16.15 20.28
CA LYS A 336 -1.50 16.73 19.64
C LYS A 336 -1.18 17.78 18.59
N CYS A 337 0.09 18.18 18.45
CA CYS A 337 0.53 19.06 17.36
C CYS A 337 1.70 18.49 16.57
N VAL A 338 1.72 18.77 15.27
CA VAL A 338 2.83 18.41 14.37
C VAL A 338 3.91 19.46 14.46
N ILE A 339 5.15 18.99 14.44
CA ILE A 339 6.31 19.79 14.05
C ILE A 339 6.26 19.97 12.54
N SER A 340 5.82 21.12 12.05
CA SER A 340 5.96 21.44 10.63
C SER A 340 7.45 21.48 10.30
N PRO A 341 7.97 20.61 9.41
CA PRO A 341 9.26 20.86 8.80
C PRO A 341 9.12 22.18 8.05
N ALA A 342 9.94 23.15 8.43
CA ALA A 342 9.90 24.48 7.85
C ALA A 342 9.80 24.41 6.31
N PRO A 343 9.01 25.28 5.66
CA PRO A 343 9.01 25.38 4.21
C PRO A 343 10.46 25.53 3.74
N LEU A 344 10.84 24.74 2.75
CA LEU A 344 12.22 24.50 2.34
C LEU A 344 12.92 25.76 1.73
N GLY A 345 12.33 26.97 1.84
CA GLY A 345 12.89 28.23 1.34
C GLY A 345 12.40 29.52 2.04
N ASN A 346 13.38 30.33 2.45
CA ASN A 346 13.40 31.78 2.77
C ASN A 346 13.18 32.29 4.21
N SER A 347 12.96 31.44 5.21
CA SER A 347 13.28 31.82 6.60
C SER A 347 14.58 31.15 7.02
N LYS A 348 15.40 31.86 7.82
CA LYS A 348 16.76 31.47 8.25
C LYS A 348 16.85 30.15 9.06
N ILE A 349 15.80 29.34 9.12
CA ILE A 349 15.85 27.95 9.59
C ILE A 349 15.82 27.08 8.34
N MET A 350 16.97 27.11 7.68
CA MET A 350 17.30 26.33 6.50
C MET A 350 16.97 24.85 6.71
N LEU A 351 16.59 24.19 5.60
CA LEU A 351 17.32 23.00 5.16
C LEU A 351 18.83 23.29 5.27
N GLN A 352 19.38 23.20 6.47
CA GLN A 352 20.65 22.51 6.49
C GLN A 352 20.31 21.11 5.95
N PRO A 353 21.15 20.52 5.09
CA PRO A 353 20.95 19.14 4.66
C PRO A 353 20.54 18.33 5.88
N ILE A 354 19.65 17.36 5.75
CA ILE A 354 19.24 16.55 6.91
C ILE A 354 20.49 16.01 7.64
N ASP A 355 21.61 15.85 6.93
CA ASP A 355 23.00 15.64 7.39
C ASP A 355 23.54 16.61 8.48
N LYS A 356 23.05 17.85 8.57
CA LYS A 356 23.43 18.87 9.57
C LYS A 356 22.44 18.95 10.75
N LEU A 357 21.19 18.57 10.55
CA LEU A 357 20.19 18.34 11.61
C LEU A 357 20.48 16.99 12.34
N ALA A 358 20.99 16.01 11.61
CA ALA A 358 21.60 14.78 12.12
C ALA A 358 22.81 15.05 13.03
N GLY A 359 23.48 16.19 12.85
CA GLY A 359 24.62 16.59 13.68
C GLY A 359 24.27 17.25 15.02
N SER A 360 23.02 17.64 15.29
CA SER A 360 22.74 18.31 16.58
C SER A 360 21.35 18.19 17.20
N ASN A 361 20.30 17.58 16.60
CA ASN A 361 19.05 17.33 17.36
C ASN A 361 18.01 16.37 16.73
N MET A 362 18.29 15.72 15.59
CA MET A 362 17.35 14.72 15.03
C MET A 362 17.16 13.53 15.98
N ASP A 363 18.23 13.07 16.62
CA ASP A 363 18.14 12.01 17.63
C ASP A 363 17.29 12.43 18.82
N GLU A 364 17.23 13.70 19.20
CA GLU A 364 16.33 14.21 20.26
C GLU A 364 14.86 14.22 19.81
N ILE A 365 14.58 14.62 18.57
CA ILE A 365 13.22 14.59 18.00
C ILE A 365 12.71 13.15 17.84
N PHE A 366 13.56 12.22 17.41
CA PHE A 366 13.20 10.79 17.32
C PHE A 366 13.19 10.09 18.69
N SER A 367 14.08 10.45 19.63
CA SER A 367 14.15 9.84 20.97
C SER A 367 13.12 10.38 21.96
N THR A 368 12.55 11.57 21.73
CA THR A 368 11.43 12.09 22.54
C THR A 368 10.13 11.29 22.34
N GLY A 369 10.08 10.32 21.42
CA GLY A 369 8.87 9.54 21.14
C GLY A 369 7.72 10.41 20.63
N LEU A 370 8.04 11.62 20.15
CA LEU A 370 7.16 12.42 19.35
C LEU A 370 7.05 11.69 18.02
N ASN A 371 5.94 10.97 17.83
CA ASN A 371 5.49 10.47 16.54
C ASN A 371 5.09 11.68 15.66
N SER A 372 6.00 12.63 15.50
CA SER A 372 5.81 13.89 14.78
C SER A 372 5.71 13.56 13.31
N ILE A 373 4.54 13.83 12.74
CA ILE A 373 4.36 13.69 11.31
C ILE A 373 5.15 14.76 10.63
N MET A 374 6.08 14.34 9.78
CA MET A 374 6.81 15.29 8.97
C MET A 374 5.97 15.60 7.72
N VAL A 375 5.95 16.89 7.38
CA VAL A 375 5.30 17.46 6.21
C VAL A 375 6.39 18.06 5.33
N SER A 376 6.66 17.49 4.17
CA SER A 376 7.65 18.06 3.24
C SER A 376 6.93 18.75 2.09
N VAL A 377 7.25 20.02 1.81
CA VAL A 377 6.59 20.82 0.76
C VAL A 377 7.57 21.23 -0.34
N PRO A 378 7.14 21.33 -1.60
CA PRO A 378 8.01 21.77 -2.68
C PRO A 378 8.51 23.21 -2.53
N ASN A 379 9.74 23.43 -3.00
CA ASN A 379 10.46 24.68 -2.86
C ASN A 379 10.04 25.79 -3.81
N LYS A 380 9.63 25.39 -5.02
CA LYS A 380 9.25 26.31 -6.07
C LYS A 380 7.91 25.90 -6.65
N PRO A 381 7.08 26.88 -7.03
CA PRO A 381 5.84 26.62 -7.75
C PRO A 381 6.06 25.70 -8.96
N GLY A 382 5.44 24.52 -8.94
CA GLY A 382 5.43 23.59 -10.07
C GLY A 382 6.67 22.70 -10.21
N GLU A 383 7.67 22.81 -9.33
CA GLU A 383 8.80 21.86 -9.28
C GLU A 383 8.57 20.85 -8.15
N ASN A 384 8.87 19.57 -8.39
CA ASN A 384 8.88 18.54 -7.35
C ASN A 384 10.32 18.22 -6.94
N TYR A 385 10.50 17.81 -5.68
CA TYR A 385 11.76 17.30 -5.14
C TYR A 385 11.74 15.77 -5.11
N ASP A 386 12.88 15.15 -4.83
CA ASP A 386 12.98 13.69 -4.65
C ASP A 386 12.30 13.25 -3.34
N PRO A 387 11.15 12.55 -3.40
CA PRO A 387 10.41 12.15 -2.21
C PRO A 387 11.10 11.05 -1.40
N ALA A 388 12.02 10.28 -2.01
CA ALA A 388 12.72 9.17 -1.35
C ALA A 388 13.49 9.64 -0.12
N ARG A 389 14.07 10.85 -0.18
CA ARG A 389 14.77 11.44 0.96
C ARG A 389 13.83 11.69 2.14
N ALA A 390 12.65 12.24 1.90
CA ALA A 390 11.70 12.51 2.97
C ALA A 390 11.17 11.20 3.58
N TRP A 391 10.85 10.21 2.75
CA TRP A 391 10.42 8.89 3.22
C TRP A 391 11.49 8.13 3.98
N PHE A 392 12.77 8.28 3.60
CA PHE A 392 13.89 7.70 4.34
C PHE A 392 13.91 8.14 5.81
N PHE A 393 13.52 9.39 6.10
CA PHE A 393 13.37 9.90 7.48
C PHE A 393 12.01 9.61 8.11
N GLY A 394 11.19 8.75 7.50
CA GLY A 394 9.88 8.36 8.04
C GLY A 394 8.76 9.37 7.84
N THR A 395 8.93 10.37 6.97
CA THR A 395 7.92 11.41 6.67
C THR A 395 6.65 10.79 6.09
N GLN A 396 5.50 10.94 6.77
CA GLN A 396 4.23 10.37 6.30
C GLN A 396 3.61 11.19 5.16
N PHE A 397 3.64 12.53 5.27
CA PHE A 397 3.05 13.45 4.28
C PHE A 397 4.12 14.13 3.44
N VAL A 398 4.47 13.52 2.31
CA VAL A 398 5.41 14.07 1.35
C VAL A 398 4.64 14.78 0.25
N PHE A 399 4.40 16.08 0.43
CA PHE A 399 3.60 16.87 -0.52
C PHE A 399 4.37 17.10 -1.82
N MET A 400 3.67 16.85 -2.92
CA MET A 400 4.18 17.12 -4.27
C MET A 400 3.10 17.75 -5.13
N HIS A 401 3.49 18.57 -6.09
CA HIS A 401 2.60 19.03 -7.17
C HIS A 401 2.23 17.84 -8.03
N MET A 402 1.02 17.31 -7.87
CA MET A 402 0.49 16.31 -8.78
C MET A 402 0.08 17.00 -10.06
N SER A 403 0.45 16.47 -11.23
CA SER A 403 -0.06 16.83 -12.56
C SER A 403 -1.21 15.89 -12.97
N ILE A 404 -2.15 16.33 -13.81
CA ILE A 404 -3.17 15.44 -14.42
C ILE A 404 -2.50 14.41 -15.34
N ASP A 405 -1.40 14.78 -15.99
CA ASP A 405 -0.80 14.05 -17.11
C ASP A 405 -0.06 12.74 -16.73
N GLY A 406 -0.32 12.17 -15.55
CA GLY A 406 0.12 10.82 -15.17
C GLY A 406 1.60 10.63 -14.82
N ASP A 407 2.47 11.58 -15.18
CA ASP A 407 3.93 11.50 -14.97
C ASP A 407 4.33 11.48 -13.48
N MET A 408 3.50 12.10 -12.62
CA MET A 408 3.65 12.00 -11.17
C MET A 408 3.21 10.65 -10.62
N GLY A 409 2.32 9.97 -11.33
CA GLY A 409 2.03 8.59 -11.05
C GLY A 409 3.27 7.72 -11.26
N ASP A 410 4.02 7.97 -12.33
CA ASP A 410 5.31 7.30 -12.53
C ASP A 410 6.34 7.64 -11.45
N HIS A 411 6.37 8.87 -10.95
CA HIS A 411 7.24 9.23 -9.83
C HIS A 411 6.87 8.49 -8.53
N TYR A 412 5.60 8.50 -8.13
CA TYR A 412 5.14 7.72 -6.98
C TYR A 412 5.34 6.21 -7.21
N ARG A 413 5.07 5.68 -8.41
CA ARG A 413 5.34 4.28 -8.79
C ARG A 413 6.81 3.93 -8.64
N LYS A 414 7.71 4.79 -9.14
CA LYS A 414 9.17 4.57 -9.09
C LYS A 414 9.68 4.42 -7.66
N TYR A 415 9.15 5.19 -6.72
CA TYR A 415 9.68 5.25 -5.37
C TYR A 415 8.86 4.48 -4.33
N MET A 416 7.52 4.44 -4.44
CA MET A 416 6.65 3.64 -3.57
C MET A 416 6.43 2.21 -4.07
N GLY A 417 6.49 1.96 -5.38
CA GLY A 417 6.39 0.62 -5.96
C GLY A 417 7.39 -0.38 -5.37
N PRO A 418 8.69 -0.04 -5.20
CA PRO A 418 9.64 -0.92 -4.52
C PRO A 418 9.48 -0.97 -2.99
N MET A 419 8.74 -0.03 -2.35
CA MET A 419 8.47 -0.08 -0.91
C MET A 419 7.27 -0.98 -0.55
N SER A 420 6.48 -1.40 -1.54
CA SER A 420 5.44 -2.42 -1.39
C SER A 420 6.07 -3.84 -1.36
N PHE A 421 6.78 -4.20 -0.29
CA PHE A 421 7.26 -5.56 -0.11
C PHE A 421 6.18 -6.48 0.47
N CYS A 422 5.45 -7.16 -0.43
CA CYS A 422 5.36 -8.62 -0.54
C CYS A 422 4.23 -9.01 -1.51
N GLY A 423 4.60 -9.54 -2.68
CA GLY A 423 3.77 -10.49 -3.42
C GLY A 423 3.24 -10.06 -4.79
N SER A 424 4.13 -9.92 -5.79
CA SER A 424 4.03 -10.64 -7.08
C SER A 424 5.03 -10.06 -8.08
N SER A 425 6.04 -10.85 -8.42
CA SER A 425 6.85 -10.65 -9.62
C SER A 425 6.02 -11.06 -10.84
N SER A 426 5.31 -10.11 -11.44
CA SER A 426 4.85 -10.26 -12.82
C SER A 426 5.12 -8.95 -13.54
N SER A 427 6.14 -8.98 -14.39
CA SER A 427 6.33 -8.00 -15.45
C SER A 427 5.08 -7.98 -16.34
N ASP A 428 4.61 -6.78 -16.69
CA ASP A 428 3.72 -6.51 -17.83
C ASP A 428 2.19 -6.51 -17.63
N GLU A 429 1.66 -6.17 -16.45
CA GLU A 429 0.27 -5.69 -16.38
C GLU A 429 0.21 -4.19 -16.10
N ASP A 430 -0.66 -3.49 -16.84
CA ASP A 430 -1.00 -2.07 -16.68
C ASP A 430 -1.46 -1.78 -15.24
N PHE A 431 -0.49 -1.47 -14.38
CA PHE A 431 -0.72 -1.02 -13.00
C PHE A 431 -1.32 0.39 -13.02
N SER A 432 -2.64 0.43 -13.20
CA SER A 432 -3.43 1.63 -12.98
C SER A 432 -3.27 2.09 -11.53
N PHE A 433 -3.21 3.40 -11.34
CA PHE A 433 -3.01 4.08 -10.05
C PHE A 433 -4.06 3.76 -8.97
N LYS A 434 -5.05 2.91 -9.28
CA LYS A 434 -6.17 2.57 -8.42
C LYS A 434 -5.78 1.86 -7.12
N LYS A 435 -4.57 1.31 -6.96
CA LYS A 435 -4.26 0.34 -5.86
C LYS A 435 -3.38 0.81 -4.69
N PHE A 436 -2.68 1.94 -4.76
CA PHE A 436 -1.72 2.33 -3.71
C PHE A 436 -1.88 3.78 -3.26
N SER A 437 -2.74 3.97 -2.25
CA SER A 437 -2.93 5.27 -1.61
C SER A 437 -2.31 5.34 -0.21
N PHE A 438 -2.03 4.18 0.38
CA PHE A 438 -1.39 3.97 1.68
C PHE A 438 -0.34 2.87 1.55
N VAL A 439 0.88 3.13 2.04
CA VAL A 439 1.95 2.14 2.11
C VAL A 439 2.42 2.03 3.55
N VAL A 440 2.35 0.83 4.12
CA VAL A 440 2.84 0.56 5.48
C VAL A 440 4.35 0.75 5.51
N LYS A 441 4.85 1.47 6.51
CA LYS A 441 6.27 1.65 6.76
C LYS A 441 6.90 0.29 7.10
N PRO A 442 8.09 -0.02 6.58
CA PRO A 442 8.79 -1.21 6.99
C PRO A 442 9.09 -1.15 8.49
N THR A 443 8.67 -2.18 9.23
CA THR A 443 8.86 -2.31 10.69
C THR A 443 10.32 -2.55 11.09
N SER A 444 11.18 -2.90 10.13
CA SER A 444 12.63 -2.94 10.29
C SER A 444 13.31 -2.73 8.93
N VAL A 445 14.13 -1.69 8.82
CA VAL A 445 15.16 -1.62 7.78
C VAL A 445 16.42 -2.20 8.38
N ASP A 446 16.91 -3.32 7.85
CA ASP A 446 18.22 -3.85 8.22
C ASP A 446 19.29 -2.86 7.71
N CYS A 447 19.65 -1.88 8.54
CA CYS A 447 20.58 -0.81 8.18
C CYS A 447 21.94 -1.34 7.72
N ASP A 448 22.32 -2.56 8.13
CA ASP A 448 23.56 -3.21 7.71
C ASP A 448 23.51 -3.71 6.25
N LYS A 449 22.31 -3.81 5.65
CA LYS A 449 22.11 -4.22 4.25
C LYS A 449 21.52 -3.12 3.36
N ALA A 450 21.19 -1.98 3.94
CA ALA A 450 20.57 -0.89 3.19
C ALA A 450 21.63 -0.15 2.36
N GLU A 451 21.42 -0.13 1.04
CA GLU A 451 22.24 0.59 0.08
C GLU A 451 21.47 1.79 -0.45
N VAL A 452 22.07 2.98 -0.39
CA VAL A 452 21.52 4.19 -1.00
C VAL A 452 22.20 4.40 -2.34
N ILE A 453 21.39 4.46 -3.40
CA ILE A 453 21.87 4.77 -4.75
C ILE A 453 21.64 6.26 -4.99
N ILE A 454 22.74 7.02 -5.10
CA ILE A 454 22.70 8.46 -5.44
C ILE A 454 23.37 8.63 -6.80
N GLY A 455 22.58 8.81 -7.85
CA GLY A 455 23.09 8.87 -9.23
C GLY A 455 23.60 7.50 -9.70
N LYS A 456 24.88 7.40 -10.05
CA LYS A 456 25.55 6.13 -10.43
C LYS A 456 26.27 5.46 -9.28
N GLU A 457 26.35 6.10 -8.12
CA GLU A 457 27.05 5.54 -6.96
C GLU A 457 26.09 4.79 -6.05
N THR A 458 26.49 3.58 -5.66
CA THR A 458 25.83 2.79 -4.62
C THR A 458 26.67 2.91 -3.35
N ARG A 459 26.08 3.38 -2.24
CA ARG A 459 26.77 3.53 -0.95
C ARG A 459 26.06 2.72 0.12
N GLN A 460 26.82 1.91 0.86
CA GLN A 460 26.32 1.27 2.07
C GLN A 460 26.18 2.29 3.19
N LEU A 461 25.03 2.25 3.88
CA LEU A 461 24.63 3.25 4.87
C LEU A 461 25.59 3.40 6.05
N ARG A 462 26.35 2.36 6.42
CA ARG A 462 27.33 2.42 7.51
C ARG A 462 28.41 3.49 7.34
N ASN A 463 28.78 3.84 6.10
CA ASN A 463 29.94 4.72 5.85
C ASN A 463 29.58 6.21 5.70
N THR A 464 28.30 6.57 5.84
CA THR A 464 27.86 7.97 5.61
C THR A 464 27.38 8.66 6.89
N VAL A 465 27.27 7.93 8.01
CA VAL A 465 26.79 8.44 9.31
C VAL A 465 27.88 8.34 10.39
N ALA A 466 29.14 8.53 10.02
CA ALA A 466 30.26 8.68 10.96
C ALA A 466 30.92 10.05 10.80
#